data_AF-A0A7L0DKF9-F1
#
_entry.id   AF-A0A7L0DKF9-F1
#
_cell.length_a   1.000
_cell.length_b   1.000
_cell.length_c   1.000
_cell.angle_alpha   90.00
_cell.angle_beta   90.00
_cell.angle_gamma   90.00
#
_symmetry.space_group_name_H-M   'P 1'
#
loop_
_entity.id
_entity.type
_entity.pdbx_description
1 polymer ?
#
loop_
_entity_poly.entity_id
_entity_poly.type
_entity_poly.pdbx_seq_one_letter_code
_entity_poly.pdbx_strand_id
1 'polypeptide(L)'
;PALPPPPPPPPPPPPPCAAAAAAPAGGPGAGQLCCLREEGERCGRAAGNASFSKRIQKSISQKKVKIELDKSARHLYICDFHKNLIQSVRNRRKRKGSDDDGDSPVQDVDTPEVDLYQLQVNTLRRYKRHFKLQTRPGLNKAQLVEVRG
;
A
#
# COMPACT_ATOMS: atom_id res chain seq x y z
N PRO A 1 -73.84 27.67 33.85
CA PRO A 1 -73.04 26.73 33.03
C PRO A 1 -71.80 27.43 32.47
N ALA A 2 -70.64 27.21 33.09
CA ALA A 2 -69.37 27.74 32.63
C ALA A 2 -68.87 26.91 31.44
N LEU A 3 -68.57 27.57 30.32
CA LEU A 3 -67.96 26.94 29.15
C LEU A 3 -66.53 26.48 29.49
N PRO A 4 -66.09 25.28 29.05
CA PRO A 4 -64.73 24.82 29.31
C PRO A 4 -63.71 25.68 28.56
N PRO A 5 -62.51 25.90 29.13
CA PRO A 5 -61.46 26.68 28.49
C PRO A 5 -60.94 25.97 27.21
N PRO A 6 -60.51 26.73 26.19
CA PRO A 6 -59.98 26.16 24.97
C PRO A 6 -58.63 25.45 25.22
N PRO A 7 -58.32 24.40 24.45
CA PRO A 7 -57.06 23.67 24.59
C PRO A 7 -55.85 24.53 24.17
N PRO A 8 -54.66 24.29 24.75
CA PRO A 8 -53.45 25.03 24.40
C PRO A 8 -53.01 24.73 22.95
N PRO A 9 -52.34 25.70 22.29
CA PRO A 9 -51.84 25.50 20.92
C PRO A 9 -50.72 24.45 20.86
N PRO A 10 -50.57 23.74 19.73
CA PRO A 10 -49.52 22.75 19.56
C PRO A 10 -48.12 23.40 19.49
N PRO A 11 -47.05 22.68 19.88
CA PRO A 11 -45.68 23.19 19.80
C PRO A 11 -45.22 23.38 18.34
N PRO A 12 -44.28 24.31 18.07
CA PRO A 12 -43.75 24.53 16.74
C PRO A 12 -42.93 23.31 16.24
N PRO A 13 -42.86 23.08 14.92
CA PRO A 13 -42.04 22.01 14.36
C PRO A 13 -40.54 22.28 14.59
N PRO A 14 -39.71 21.23 14.75
CA PRO A 14 -38.27 21.39 14.90
C PRO A 14 -37.64 21.99 13.63
N PRO A 15 -36.49 22.69 13.73
CA PRO A 15 -35.80 23.25 12.58
C PRO A 15 -35.31 22.14 11.63
N PRO A 16 -35.30 22.36 10.30
CA PRO A 16 -34.67 21.44 9.36
C PRO A 16 -33.15 21.67 9.40
N CYS A 17 -32.49 21.15 10.41
CA CYS A 17 -31.04 21.16 10.49
C CYS A 17 -30.45 19.81 10.07
N ALA A 18 -30.00 19.81 8.81
CA ALA A 18 -28.86 19.09 8.26
C ALA A 18 -28.87 17.55 8.32
N ALA A 19 -28.77 16.96 7.13
CA ALA A 19 -28.29 15.60 6.93
C ALA A 19 -26.94 15.39 7.67
N ALA A 20 -27.00 14.89 8.89
CA ALA A 20 -25.85 14.35 9.58
C ALA A 20 -25.73 12.89 9.16
N ALA A 21 -24.74 12.65 8.31
CA ALA A 21 -24.30 11.35 7.84
C ALA A 21 -24.26 10.31 8.98
N ALA A 22 -24.66 9.10 8.63
CA ALA A 22 -24.57 7.90 9.45
C ALA A 22 -23.26 7.85 10.24
N ALA A 23 -23.37 7.88 11.57
CA ALA A 23 -22.31 7.46 12.46
C ALA A 23 -22.18 5.92 12.36
N PRO A 24 -21.02 5.34 12.03
CA PRO A 24 -20.81 3.93 12.26
C PRO A 24 -20.50 3.73 13.75
N ALA A 25 -21.24 2.80 14.35
CA ALA A 25 -21.01 2.29 15.70
C ALA A 25 -19.55 1.85 15.89
N GLY A 26 -18.91 2.39 16.91
CA GLY A 26 -17.49 2.20 17.20
C GLY A 26 -17.20 0.99 18.08
N GLY A 27 -16.13 0.27 17.72
CA GLY A 27 -15.24 -0.38 18.69
C GLY A 27 -13.94 0.44 18.85
N PRO A 28 -13.10 0.22 19.88
CA PRO A 28 -11.94 1.09 20.18
C PRO A 28 -10.85 1.18 19.09
N GLY A 29 -10.93 0.38 18.03
CA GLY A 29 -10.15 0.53 16.79
C GLY A 29 -10.98 0.36 15.51
N ALA A 30 -12.29 0.14 15.62
CA ALA A 30 -13.21 -0.03 14.49
C ALA A 30 -14.03 1.24 14.36
N GLY A 31 -13.63 2.13 13.45
CA GLY A 31 -14.30 3.42 13.23
C GLY A 31 -13.37 4.62 13.12
N GLN A 32 -12.05 4.42 13.24
CA GLN A 32 -11.10 5.49 12.96
C GLN A 32 -11.13 5.83 11.47
N LEU A 33 -11.41 7.09 11.14
CA LEU A 33 -11.44 7.60 9.77
C LEU A 33 -10.07 8.15 9.40
N CYS A 34 -9.71 8.03 8.13
CA CYS A 34 -8.43 8.50 7.60
C CYS A 34 -8.10 9.93 8.09
N CYS A 35 -6.87 10.12 8.60
CA CYS A 35 -6.41 11.40 9.15
C CYS A 35 -6.04 12.46 8.08
N LEU A 36 -6.42 12.24 6.82
CA LEU A 36 -6.01 13.07 5.68
C LEU A 36 -7.19 13.89 5.16
N ARG A 37 -6.86 15.08 4.68
CA ARG A 37 -7.79 16.04 4.11
C ARG A 37 -7.44 16.27 2.64
N GLU A 38 -8.36 15.98 1.73
CA GLU A 38 -8.20 16.19 0.29
C GLU A 38 -9.00 17.45 -0.09
N GLU A 39 -8.33 18.47 -0.63
CA GLU A 39 -8.96 19.75 -1.05
C GLU A 39 -9.84 20.45 0.02
N GLY A 40 -9.55 20.23 1.30
CA GLY A 40 -10.33 20.82 2.40
C GLY A 40 -11.49 19.94 2.88
N GLU A 41 -11.66 18.73 2.37
CA GLU A 41 -12.61 17.75 2.91
C GLU A 41 -11.89 16.61 3.63
N ARG A 42 -12.36 16.26 4.84
CA ARG A 42 -11.79 15.16 5.62
C ARG A 42 -12.22 13.84 5.02
N CYS A 43 -11.26 12.95 4.78
CA CYS A 43 -11.55 11.66 4.20
C CYS A 43 -12.43 10.81 5.14
N GLY A 44 -13.64 10.49 4.69
CA GLY A 44 -14.61 9.65 5.42
C GLY A 44 -14.37 8.14 5.32
N ARG A 45 -13.24 7.69 4.73
CA ARG A 45 -12.92 6.26 4.62
C ARG A 45 -12.28 5.75 5.91
N ALA A 46 -12.54 4.50 6.25
CA ALA A 46 -11.90 3.82 7.37
C ALA A 46 -10.36 3.85 7.22
N ALA A 47 -9.68 4.21 8.29
CA ALA A 47 -8.24 4.14 8.38
C ALA A 47 -7.79 2.67 8.41
N GLY A 48 -6.76 2.34 7.64
CA GLY A 48 -6.14 1.02 7.65
C GLY A 48 -4.91 1.00 8.56
N ASN A 49 -4.06 -0.01 8.37
CA ASN A 49 -2.84 -0.18 9.19
C ASN A 49 -1.70 0.77 8.78
N ALA A 50 -1.85 1.52 7.70
CA ALA A 50 -0.83 2.45 7.23
C ALA A 50 -0.87 3.75 8.04
N SER A 51 0.29 4.24 8.45
CA SER A 51 0.42 5.49 9.20
C SER A 51 1.09 6.60 8.38
N PHE A 52 0.61 7.81 8.55
CA PHE A 52 1.22 9.04 8.08
C PHE A 52 2.51 9.33 8.86
N SER A 53 3.64 9.23 8.18
CA SER A 53 4.97 9.51 8.74
C SER A 53 5.63 10.69 8.03
N LYS A 54 6.72 11.23 8.62
CA LYS A 54 7.52 12.31 8.01
C LYS A 54 7.98 11.98 6.57
N ARG A 55 8.19 10.70 6.23
CA ARG A 55 8.48 10.25 4.85
C ARG A 55 7.32 10.51 3.90
N ILE A 56 6.09 10.29 4.36
CA ILE A 56 4.87 10.56 3.60
C ILE A 56 4.73 12.07 3.37
N GLN A 57 4.92 12.87 4.42
CA GLN A 57 4.89 14.33 4.31
C GLN A 57 5.87 14.84 3.24
N LYS A 58 7.14 14.41 3.27
CA LYS A 58 8.11 14.75 2.23
C LYS A 58 7.65 14.34 0.82
N SER A 59 7.03 13.16 0.69
CA SER A 59 6.57 12.66 -0.60
C SER A 59 5.43 13.49 -1.18
N ILE A 60 4.51 13.95 -0.33
CA ILE A 60 3.39 14.80 -0.71
C ILE A 60 3.90 16.18 -1.12
N SER A 61 4.78 16.79 -0.31
CA SER A 61 5.40 18.09 -0.64
C SER A 61 6.19 18.04 -1.96
N GLN A 62 6.95 16.96 -2.20
CA GLN A 62 7.77 16.83 -3.40
C GLN A 62 6.94 16.61 -4.68
N LYS A 63 5.72 16.05 -4.57
CA LYS A 63 4.81 15.81 -5.70
C LYS A 63 3.65 16.80 -5.77
N LYS A 64 3.59 17.76 -4.87
CA LYS A 64 2.52 18.78 -4.77
C LYS A 64 1.12 18.16 -4.84
N VAL A 65 0.92 17.02 -4.15
CA VAL A 65 -0.42 16.43 -4.05
C VAL A 65 -1.22 17.27 -3.05
N LYS A 66 -2.47 17.62 -3.40
CA LYS A 66 -3.36 18.47 -2.60
C LYS A 66 -3.95 17.72 -1.38
N ILE A 67 -3.10 17.16 -0.53
CA ILE A 67 -3.53 16.40 0.65
C ILE A 67 -2.80 16.91 1.89
N GLU A 68 -3.54 17.22 2.94
CA GLU A 68 -3.02 17.75 4.19
C GLU A 68 -3.30 16.80 5.37
N LEU A 69 -2.47 16.89 6.42
CA LEU A 69 -2.70 16.16 7.66
C LEU A 69 -3.66 16.96 8.54
N ASP A 70 -4.74 16.33 8.98
CA ASP A 70 -5.65 16.94 9.94
C ASP A 70 -5.06 16.87 11.35
N LYS A 71 -4.63 18.03 11.88
CA LYS A 71 -4.05 18.17 13.23
C LYS A 71 -5.06 17.86 14.34
N SER A 72 -6.36 17.87 14.03
CA SER A 72 -7.42 17.50 14.97
C SER A 72 -7.62 15.98 15.06
N ALA A 73 -7.02 15.19 14.17
CA ALA A 73 -7.11 13.75 14.21
C ALA A 73 -6.31 13.18 15.40
N ARG A 74 -6.97 12.36 16.21
CA ARG A 74 -6.38 11.69 17.38
C ARG A 74 -5.38 10.58 17.00
N HIS A 75 -5.21 10.28 15.71
CA HIS A 75 -4.32 9.24 15.20
C HIS A 75 -3.70 9.66 13.86
N LEU A 76 -2.63 8.95 13.48
CA LEU A 76 -1.91 9.18 12.22
C LEU A 76 -2.25 8.14 11.13
N TYR A 77 -3.25 7.30 11.33
CA TYR A 77 -3.60 6.25 10.36
C TYR A 77 -4.34 6.78 9.12
N ILE A 78 -4.02 6.19 7.97
CA ILE A 78 -4.55 6.54 6.64
C ILE A 78 -5.29 5.34 6.02
N CYS A 79 -6.27 5.62 5.17
CA CYS A 79 -7.00 4.58 4.44
C CYS A 79 -6.15 3.95 3.31
N ASP A 80 -6.54 2.76 2.86
CA ASP A 80 -5.86 2.04 1.77
C ASP A 80 -5.86 2.80 0.44
N PHE A 81 -6.90 3.60 0.20
CA PHE A 81 -6.96 4.47 -0.97
C PHE A 81 -5.85 5.52 -0.96
N HIS A 82 -5.71 6.27 0.14
CA HIS A 82 -4.65 7.25 0.27
C HIS A 82 -3.28 6.60 0.30
N LYS A 83 -3.14 5.42 0.92
CA LYS A 83 -1.92 4.62 0.83
C LYS A 83 -1.54 4.37 -0.62
N ASN A 84 -2.46 3.87 -1.45
CA ASN A 84 -2.19 3.54 -2.84
C ASN A 84 -1.97 4.80 -3.70
N LEU A 85 -2.67 5.90 -3.42
CA LEU A 85 -2.45 7.19 -4.07
C LEU A 85 -1.05 7.75 -3.77
N ILE A 86 -0.64 7.74 -2.50
CA ILE A 86 0.70 8.16 -2.07
C ILE A 86 1.79 7.25 -2.66
N GLN A 87 1.51 5.94 -2.78
CA GLN A 87 2.42 4.99 -3.43
C GLN A 87 2.53 5.22 -4.94
N SER A 88 1.43 5.48 -5.64
CA SER A 88 1.43 5.70 -7.09
C SER A 88 2.18 6.97 -7.46
N VAL A 89 2.00 8.06 -6.70
CA VAL A 89 2.79 9.27 -6.89
C VAL A 89 4.27 9.00 -6.61
N ARG A 90 4.62 8.15 -5.63
CA ARG A 90 6.02 7.70 -5.40
C ARG A 90 6.60 6.97 -6.61
N ASN A 91 5.87 6.01 -7.15
CA ASN A 91 6.36 5.03 -8.13
C ASN A 91 6.38 5.52 -9.59
N ARG A 92 5.67 6.61 -9.94
CA ARG A 92 5.68 7.18 -11.31
C ARG A 92 7.04 7.67 -11.82
N ARG A 93 8.10 7.71 -10.98
CA ARG A 93 9.46 8.15 -11.39
C ARG A 93 10.30 7.10 -12.13
N LYS A 94 9.73 6.01 -12.65
CA LYS A 94 10.48 5.07 -13.49
C LYS A 94 9.60 4.48 -14.60
N ARG A 95 9.39 5.24 -15.67
CA ARG A 95 9.24 4.74 -17.05
C ARG A 95 9.23 5.93 -18.02
N LYS A 96 10.42 6.23 -18.58
CA LYS A 96 10.71 6.50 -20.01
C LYS A 96 12.16 7.00 -20.14
N GLY A 97 13.03 6.18 -20.72
CA GLY A 97 14.16 6.60 -21.55
C GLY A 97 14.10 5.60 -22.71
N SER A 98 13.49 5.95 -23.85
CA SER A 98 14.00 6.73 -24.98
C SER A 98 15.07 5.95 -25.75
N ASP A 99 14.71 5.54 -26.96
CA ASP A 99 15.54 5.10 -28.08
C ASP A 99 16.85 5.91 -28.22
N ASP A 100 17.96 5.21 -28.47
CA ASP A 100 19.04 5.66 -29.35
C ASP A 100 19.58 4.41 -30.08
N ASP A 101 19.63 4.51 -31.40
CA ASP A 101 19.86 3.48 -32.42
C ASP A 101 21.32 2.95 -32.39
N GLY A 102 21.53 1.63 -32.47
CA GLY A 102 22.88 1.07 -32.44
C GLY A 102 22.97 -0.44 -32.65
N ASP A 103 22.72 -0.86 -33.89
CA ASP A 103 23.27 -2.06 -34.57
C ASP A 103 22.84 -3.46 -34.06
N SER A 104 22.06 -4.17 -34.89
CA SER A 104 21.80 -5.61 -34.77
C SER A 104 22.89 -6.41 -35.51
N PRO A 105 23.33 -7.56 -34.98
CA PRO A 105 22.67 -8.79 -35.42
C PRO A 105 22.46 -9.87 -34.35
N VAL A 106 21.25 -10.45 -34.40
CA VAL A 106 20.83 -11.80 -33.96
C VAL A 106 20.86 -12.12 -32.45
N GLN A 107 19.78 -11.76 -31.76
CA GLN A 107 19.35 -12.53 -30.59
C GLN A 107 18.66 -13.81 -31.09
N ASP A 108 19.46 -14.87 -31.25
CA ASP A 108 18.94 -16.23 -31.15
C ASP A 108 18.63 -16.55 -29.67
N VAL A 109 17.61 -17.35 -29.49
CA VAL A 109 16.85 -17.53 -28.27
C VAL A 109 17.58 -18.46 -27.29
N ASP A 110 17.31 -18.24 -26.01
CA ASP A 110 17.27 -19.24 -24.94
C ASP A 110 18.47 -19.38 -23.99
N THR A 111 18.12 -19.51 -22.71
CA THR A 111 18.97 -19.84 -21.56
C THR A 111 19.87 -18.72 -21.01
N PRO A 112 19.48 -18.03 -19.91
CA PRO A 112 20.51 -17.54 -19.01
C PRO A 112 21.30 -18.76 -18.55
N GLU A 113 22.51 -18.96 -19.08
CA GLU A 113 23.45 -19.93 -18.55
C GLU A 113 23.77 -19.51 -17.12
N VAL A 114 23.01 -20.04 -16.15
CA VAL A 114 23.29 -19.86 -14.74
C VAL A 114 24.58 -20.60 -14.50
N ASP A 115 25.68 -19.86 -14.52
CA ASP A 115 27.01 -20.39 -14.25
C ASP A 115 27.03 -20.98 -12.84
N LEU A 116 26.87 -22.30 -12.77
CA LEU A 116 26.90 -23.10 -11.55
C LEU A 116 28.25 -22.92 -10.83
N TYR A 117 29.30 -22.53 -11.52
CA TYR A 117 30.58 -22.21 -10.91
C TYR A 117 30.54 -20.89 -10.13
N GLN A 118 29.64 -19.96 -10.41
CA GLN A 118 29.48 -18.75 -9.58
C GLN A 118 28.65 -19.02 -8.32
N LEU A 119 27.85 -20.09 -8.30
CA LEU A 119 27.01 -20.40 -7.15
C LEU A 119 27.86 -20.91 -5.96
N GLN A 120 27.47 -20.47 -4.76
CA GLN A 120 28.13 -20.88 -3.52
C GLN A 120 27.92 -22.38 -3.27
N VAL A 121 28.91 -23.05 -2.66
CA VAL A 121 28.88 -24.49 -2.37
C VAL A 121 27.63 -24.95 -1.60
N ASN A 122 27.08 -24.10 -0.73
CA ASN A 122 25.85 -24.38 0.01
C ASN A 122 24.61 -24.39 -0.91
N THR A 123 24.56 -23.47 -1.88
CA THR A 123 23.50 -23.40 -2.89
C THR A 123 23.58 -24.58 -3.84
N LEU A 124 24.79 -24.96 -4.27
CA LEU A 124 25.01 -26.14 -5.11
C LEU A 124 24.60 -27.44 -4.40
N ARG A 125 24.91 -27.59 -3.10
CA ARG A 125 24.46 -28.74 -2.28
C ARG A 125 22.94 -28.76 -2.11
N ARG A 126 22.33 -27.60 -1.87
CA ARG A 126 20.87 -27.46 -1.77
C ARG A 126 20.19 -27.83 -3.08
N TYR A 127 20.71 -27.34 -4.20
CA TYR A 127 20.23 -27.66 -5.55
C TYR A 127 20.33 -29.17 -5.79
N LYS A 128 21.49 -29.80 -5.57
CA LYS A 128 21.66 -31.24 -5.75
C LYS A 128 20.74 -32.09 -4.88
N ARG A 129 20.50 -31.68 -3.63
CA ARG A 129 19.52 -32.33 -2.75
C ARG A 129 18.09 -32.19 -3.28
N HIS A 130 17.73 -31.01 -3.80
CA HIS A 130 16.41 -30.78 -4.39
C HIS A 130 16.16 -31.69 -5.60
N PHE A 131 17.17 -31.87 -6.45
CA PHE A 131 17.12 -32.76 -7.62
C PHE A 131 17.52 -34.21 -7.30
N LYS A 132 17.63 -34.57 -6.01
CA LYS A 132 17.94 -35.94 -5.51
C LYS A 132 19.21 -36.56 -6.11
N LEU A 133 20.16 -35.73 -6.55
CA LEU A 133 21.45 -36.20 -7.06
C LEU A 133 22.31 -36.69 -5.89
N GLN A 134 22.74 -37.96 -5.94
CA GLN A 134 23.63 -38.50 -4.91
C GLN A 134 24.94 -37.71 -4.91
N THR A 135 25.24 -37.09 -3.76
CA THR A 135 26.52 -36.41 -3.56
C THR A 135 27.10 -36.83 -2.22
N ARG A 136 28.37 -37.23 -2.24
CA ARG A 136 29.10 -37.63 -1.02
C ARG A 136 29.54 -36.39 -0.24
N PRO A 137 29.48 -36.40 1.10
CA PRO A 137 30.04 -35.32 1.91
C PRO A 137 31.58 -35.29 1.73
N GLY A 138 32.12 -34.14 1.35
CA GLY A 138 33.56 -33.94 1.11
C GLY A 138 33.94 -33.43 -0.28
N LEU A 139 32.98 -33.31 -1.22
CA LEU A 139 33.26 -32.80 -2.55
C LEU A 139 33.50 -31.27 -2.57
N ASN A 140 34.53 -30.88 -3.32
CA ASN A 140 34.89 -29.49 -3.60
C ASN A 140 33.95 -28.85 -4.63
N LYS A 141 33.97 -27.51 -4.72
CA LYS A 141 33.05 -26.73 -5.56
C LYS A 141 32.99 -27.22 -7.02
N ALA A 142 34.13 -27.49 -7.64
CA ALA A 142 34.21 -28.01 -9.01
C ALA A 142 33.51 -29.36 -9.16
N GLN A 143 33.78 -30.32 -8.26
CA GLN A 143 33.12 -31.62 -8.25
C GLN A 143 31.61 -31.48 -7.96
N LEU A 144 31.22 -30.45 -7.20
CA LEU A 144 29.82 -30.11 -6.93
C LEU A 144 29.11 -29.42 -8.08
N VAL A 145 29.81 -29.00 -9.13
CA VAL A 145 29.22 -28.59 -10.41
C VAL A 145 29.19 -29.80 -11.36
N GLU A 146 30.24 -30.60 -11.37
CA GLU A 146 30.45 -31.70 -12.32
C GLU A 146 29.62 -32.97 -12.06
N VAL A 147 29.18 -33.25 -10.82
CA VAL A 147 28.20 -34.34 -10.57
C VAL A 147 26.81 -33.93 -11.10
N ARG A 148 26.65 -33.81 -12.43
CA ARG A 148 25.38 -34.01 -13.13
C ARG A 148 25.24 -35.53 -13.30
N GLY A 149 24.02 -36.04 -13.09
CA GLY A 149 23.73 -37.48 -13.02
C GLY A 149 24.12 -38.24 -14.27
#